data_AF-A0A165BFW4-F1
#
_entry.id   AF-A0A165BFW4-F1
#
_cell.length_a   1.000
_cell.length_b   1.000
_cell.length_c   1.000
_cell.angle_alpha   90.00
_cell.angle_beta   90.00
_cell.angle_gamma   90.00
#
_symmetry.space_group_name_H-M   'P 1'
#
loop_
_entity.id
_entity.type
_entity.pdbx_description
1 polymer ?
#
loop_
_entity_poly.entity_id
_entity_poly.type
_entity_poly.pdbx_seq_one_letter_code
_entity_poly.pdbx_strand_id
1 'polypeptide(L)'
;MALSGIFTIMNASSPYYARIEEDSDGAGLTGALSERNRIIDAAKWLLVPAEPGNTTDAHQRYKIKNVAHSRYAVSDYTRSPGAPVFSSNRENFQWWIIKKEDPISCGEDVYSIVHNDHRDMSWRLPNDDNGAPIELHLPSKDRHSLWKITPYPPPPESGANRLPFEDKSILTLTSVEQKFDDEEDGLAVTLRWERLPPYCLEFLEPLLVKHRNVVIAILQVQAPFRSSSQDLSAILRMRDNTAFDIFAATVLYNNAVEVTVEIGRFKLYPEDSPITAALPQYEYHYVWRKPLVFESLHSFREGITLRNLQITGSGRDTFGQFIRSSVIIDVTNVSCLNLRASMTIGIYVGNSKIGAAEVKDLKSAPGKKVEHKLQWKLRPFNPVNHDFRAVINQYITKETQVPILLKVENISTTICGHLINLPRFEINTYIQGIASKVIPHVDVYIHLVPVLLRRRVSFRFDIDNPLDTMLEICKIRLDVSVRGAHIANVSHDFNENGQSFIIKARDKVRSPMVPHAWLDAGYLKALQLAVDRRACLDVKVKSAILRVDQFELSGLEFTFYELPFKIHWF
;
A
#
# COMPACT_ATOMS: atom_id res chain seq x y z
N MET A 1 40.73 24.33 -13.51
CA MET A 1 39.99 23.13 -13.07
C MET A 1 40.56 21.95 -13.84
N ALA A 2 40.84 20.82 -13.17
CA ALA A 2 41.34 19.63 -13.88
C ALA A 2 40.19 18.99 -14.68
N LEU A 3 40.45 18.62 -15.93
CA LEU A 3 39.48 17.90 -16.77
C LEU A 3 39.48 16.42 -16.36
N SER A 4 38.40 15.94 -15.78
CA SER A 4 38.29 14.55 -15.32
C SER A 4 36.92 14.02 -15.71
N GLY A 5 36.79 12.82 -16.27
CA GLY A 5 35.49 12.28 -16.69
C GLY A 5 35.33 12.15 -18.20
N ILE A 6 34.09 12.01 -18.69
CA ILE A 6 33.80 11.75 -20.11
C ILE A 6 33.58 13.06 -20.85
N PHE A 7 34.27 13.23 -21.98
CA PHE A 7 34.23 14.39 -22.84
C PHE A 7 34.10 13.99 -24.31
N THR A 8 33.75 14.95 -25.14
CA THR A 8 33.93 14.92 -26.58
C THR A 8 35.03 15.90 -26.95
N ILE A 9 35.83 15.54 -27.94
CA ILE A 9 36.98 16.34 -28.40
C ILE A 9 36.70 16.71 -29.85
N MET A 10 36.19 17.92 -30.07
CA MET A 10 35.83 18.43 -31.41
C MET A 10 36.93 19.36 -31.91
N ASN A 11 37.28 19.30 -33.19
CA ASN A 11 38.23 20.24 -33.75
C ASN A 11 37.68 21.68 -33.71
N ALA A 12 38.53 22.68 -33.53
CA ALA A 12 38.10 24.07 -33.44
C ALA A 12 37.94 24.75 -34.82
N SER A 13 38.50 24.20 -35.90
CA SER A 13 38.28 24.68 -37.28
C SER A 13 37.04 24.07 -37.92
N SER A 14 36.65 22.86 -37.51
CA SER A 14 35.66 22.06 -38.21
C SER A 14 34.81 21.19 -37.27
N PRO A 15 33.60 20.75 -37.69
CA PRO A 15 32.68 19.99 -36.84
C PRO A 15 33.07 18.52 -36.63
N TYR A 16 34.35 18.17 -36.85
CA TYR A 16 34.86 16.81 -36.74
C TYR A 16 35.28 16.50 -35.30
N TYR A 17 34.75 15.41 -34.77
CA TYR A 17 35.14 14.86 -33.47
C TYR A 17 36.29 13.88 -33.64
N ALA A 18 37.26 13.93 -32.73
CA ALA A 18 38.26 12.88 -32.62
C ALA A 18 37.56 11.57 -32.24
N ARG A 19 37.82 10.50 -33.00
CA ARG A 19 37.29 9.17 -32.75
C ARG A 19 38.30 8.08 -33.07
N ILE A 20 37.96 6.84 -32.71
CA ILE A 20 38.63 5.62 -33.14
C ILE A 20 37.61 4.78 -33.91
N GLU A 21 37.91 4.43 -35.16
CA GLU A 21 36.98 3.69 -36.03
C GLU A 21 36.87 2.21 -35.65
N GLU A 22 38.00 1.58 -35.32
CA GLU A 22 38.10 0.13 -35.09
C GLU A 22 38.69 -0.18 -33.71
N ASP A 23 38.19 -1.23 -33.05
CA ASP A 23 38.78 -1.75 -31.80
C ASP A 23 40.02 -2.63 -32.08
N SER A 24 41.03 -2.05 -32.72
CA SER A 24 42.32 -2.68 -32.91
C SER A 24 43.42 -1.86 -32.24
N ASP A 25 44.44 -2.56 -31.71
CA ASP A 25 45.66 -1.90 -31.24
C ASP A 25 46.37 -1.27 -32.45
N GLY A 26 46.75 0.01 -32.36
CA GLY A 26 47.33 0.74 -33.47
C GLY A 26 46.31 1.36 -34.45
N ALA A 27 45.00 1.30 -34.16
CA ALA A 27 44.00 1.99 -34.99
C ALA A 27 44.25 3.50 -34.94
N GLY A 28 44.35 4.14 -36.10
CA GLY A 28 44.52 5.59 -36.19
C GLY A 28 43.33 6.34 -35.59
N LEU A 29 43.61 7.43 -34.87
CA LEU A 29 42.58 8.40 -34.50
C LEU A 29 42.23 9.22 -35.72
N THR A 30 40.93 9.38 -36.00
CA THR A 30 40.44 10.16 -37.14
C THR A 30 39.45 11.23 -36.71
N GLY A 31 39.31 12.27 -37.53
CA GLY A 31 38.22 13.25 -37.43
C GLY A 31 36.95 12.73 -38.10
N ALA A 32 35.81 12.77 -37.40
CA ALA A 32 34.53 12.34 -37.96
C ALA A 32 33.35 13.25 -37.63
N LEU A 33 32.43 13.39 -38.58
CA LEU A 33 31.18 14.12 -38.38
C LEU A 33 30.28 13.36 -37.41
N SER A 34 29.53 14.12 -36.60
CA SER A 34 28.43 13.56 -35.80
C SER A 34 27.28 13.18 -36.74
N GLU A 35 26.92 11.90 -36.78
CA GLU A 35 25.79 11.44 -37.60
C GLU A 35 24.45 11.84 -36.95
N ARG A 36 23.60 12.58 -37.68
CA ARG A 36 22.20 12.87 -37.31
C ARG A 36 22.03 13.38 -35.86
N ASN A 37 22.87 14.31 -35.41
CA ASN A 37 22.87 14.86 -34.05
C ASN A 37 23.15 13.84 -32.93
N ARG A 38 23.68 12.66 -33.25
CA ARG A 38 24.11 11.67 -32.27
C ARG A 38 25.62 11.53 -32.29
N ILE A 39 26.23 11.92 -31.19
CA ILE A 39 27.65 11.64 -30.95
C ILE A 39 27.79 10.14 -30.75
N ILE A 40 28.50 9.49 -31.67
CA ILE A 40 28.79 8.06 -31.64
C ILE A 40 29.67 7.76 -30.41
N ASP A 41 29.47 6.61 -29.75
CA ASP A 41 30.27 6.22 -28.58
C ASP A 41 31.78 6.24 -28.83
N ALA A 42 32.18 5.97 -30.08
CA ALA A 42 33.56 6.05 -30.56
C ALA A 42 34.19 7.46 -30.46
N ALA A 43 33.41 8.52 -30.30
CA ALA A 43 33.88 9.90 -30.13
C ALA A 43 33.87 10.37 -28.67
N LYS A 44 33.55 9.49 -27.71
CA LYS A 44 33.55 9.77 -26.27
C LYS A 44 34.90 9.38 -25.67
N TRP A 45 35.47 10.28 -24.87
CA TRP A 45 36.80 10.15 -24.29
C TRP A 45 36.76 10.36 -22.78
N LEU A 46 37.18 9.37 -22.01
CA LEU A 46 37.48 9.48 -20.59
C LEU A 46 38.84 10.15 -20.40
N LEU A 47 38.84 11.36 -19.84
CA LEU A 47 40.03 12.07 -19.41
C LEU A 47 40.34 11.72 -17.95
N VAL A 48 41.52 11.14 -17.70
CA VAL A 48 41.97 10.75 -16.36
C VAL A 48 43.18 11.61 -15.99
N PRO A 49 43.05 12.59 -15.07
CA PRO A 49 44.19 13.38 -14.62
C PRO A 49 45.18 12.50 -13.84
N ALA A 50 46.47 12.78 -13.97
CA ALA A 50 47.49 12.22 -13.08
C ALA A 50 47.16 12.60 -11.62
N GLU A 51 47.36 11.67 -10.69
CA GLU A 51 47.20 11.98 -9.26
C GLU A 51 48.07 13.18 -8.88
N PRO A 52 47.60 14.05 -7.96
CA PRO A 52 48.37 15.17 -7.44
C PRO A 52 49.50 14.66 -6.52
N GLY A 53 50.42 13.88 -7.06
CA GLY A 53 51.63 13.42 -6.37
C GLY A 53 52.79 14.34 -6.71
N ASN A 54 53.30 15.08 -5.72
CA ASN A 54 54.61 15.72 -5.55
C ASN A 54 55.41 16.31 -6.74
N THR A 55 54.86 16.38 -7.95
CA THR A 55 55.54 16.92 -9.12
C THR A 55 55.32 18.43 -9.16
N THR A 56 56.41 19.18 -9.13
CA THR A 56 56.47 20.64 -9.32
C THR A 56 56.11 21.09 -10.74
N ASP A 57 55.67 20.17 -11.61
CA ASP A 57 55.27 20.49 -12.98
C ASP A 57 53.95 21.25 -12.94
N ALA A 58 53.98 22.51 -13.38
CA ALA A 58 52.81 23.40 -13.43
C ALA A 58 51.70 22.96 -14.40
N HIS A 59 51.86 21.79 -15.03
CA HIS A 59 50.97 21.30 -16.08
C HIS A 59 50.35 19.96 -15.69
N GLN A 60 49.02 19.96 -15.60
CA GLN A 60 48.24 18.75 -15.36
C GLN A 60 48.42 17.78 -16.53
N ARG A 61 48.84 16.55 -16.23
CA ARG A 61 48.96 15.46 -17.20
C ARG A 61 47.67 14.63 -17.22
N TYR A 62 47.31 14.11 -18.38
CA TYR A 62 46.09 13.36 -18.61
C TYR A 62 46.37 12.07 -19.40
N LYS A 63 45.70 10.99 -19.03
CA LYS A 63 45.44 9.86 -19.92
C LYS A 63 44.14 10.14 -20.67
N ILE A 64 44.14 9.91 -21.98
CA ILE A 64 42.98 10.11 -22.86
C ILE A 64 42.52 8.72 -23.32
N LYS A 65 41.43 8.20 -22.77
CA LYS A 65 40.94 6.84 -23.04
C LYS A 65 39.60 6.88 -23.78
N ASN A 66 39.50 6.22 -24.93
CA ASN A 66 38.25 6.08 -25.66
C ASN A 66 37.25 5.22 -24.86
N VAL A 67 36.00 5.68 -24.76
CA VAL A 67 34.96 5.00 -23.97
C VAL A 67 34.48 3.72 -24.66
N ALA A 68 34.22 3.76 -25.97
CA ALA A 68 33.68 2.61 -26.71
C ALA A 68 34.66 1.42 -26.72
N HIS A 69 35.92 1.69 -27.04
CA HIS A 69 36.93 0.63 -27.26
C HIS A 69 37.87 0.42 -26.07
N SER A 70 37.75 1.24 -25.01
CA SER A 70 38.64 1.18 -23.84
C SER A 70 40.14 1.30 -24.17
N ARG A 71 40.50 2.01 -25.25
CA ARG A 71 41.89 2.23 -25.70
C ARG A 71 42.40 3.62 -25.35
N TYR A 72 43.70 3.74 -25.10
CA TYR A 72 44.37 5.02 -24.84
C TYR A 72 44.87 5.64 -26.14
N ALA A 73 44.75 6.95 -26.27
CA ALA A 73 45.40 7.68 -27.36
C ALA A 73 46.90 7.78 -27.10
N VAL A 74 47.70 7.36 -28.08
CA VAL A 74 49.16 7.35 -28.06
C VAL A 74 49.71 7.83 -29.40
N SER A 75 51.00 8.11 -29.50
CA SER A 75 51.71 8.42 -30.75
C SER A 75 52.91 7.51 -30.95
N ASP A 76 53.42 7.47 -32.18
CA ASP A 76 54.62 6.69 -32.50
C ASP A 76 55.86 7.21 -31.76
N TYR A 77 56.88 6.36 -31.61
CA TYR A 77 58.17 6.65 -31.00
C TYR A 77 59.03 7.63 -31.79
N THR A 78 58.86 7.69 -33.11
CA THR A 78 59.64 8.56 -34.00
C THR A 78 59.28 10.04 -33.85
N ARG A 79 58.08 10.34 -33.33
CA ARG A 79 57.62 11.66 -32.82
C ARG A 79 58.00 12.86 -33.70
N SER A 80 57.89 12.71 -35.02
CA SER A 80 58.11 13.76 -36.02
C SER A 80 56.80 14.43 -36.45
N PRO A 81 56.84 15.67 -36.98
CA PRO A 81 55.67 16.27 -37.61
C PRO A 81 55.06 15.34 -38.67
N GLY A 82 53.74 15.14 -38.62
CA GLY A 82 52.99 14.20 -39.44
C GLY A 82 52.87 12.78 -38.85
N ALA A 83 53.48 12.49 -37.69
CA ALA A 83 53.32 11.18 -37.07
C ALA A 83 51.87 10.98 -36.59
N PRO A 84 51.22 9.84 -36.88
CA PRO A 84 49.83 9.62 -36.52
C PRO A 84 49.66 9.46 -35.01
N VAL A 85 48.50 9.88 -34.51
CA VAL A 85 47.99 9.50 -33.19
C VAL A 85 47.12 8.26 -33.38
N PHE A 86 47.35 7.22 -32.58
CA PHE A 86 46.66 5.94 -32.69
C PHE A 86 46.25 5.41 -31.32
N SER A 87 45.45 4.36 -31.32
CA SER A 87 44.94 3.69 -30.13
C SER A 87 45.94 2.68 -29.58
N SER A 88 46.00 2.51 -28.26
CA SER A 88 46.73 1.41 -27.63
C SER A 88 46.00 0.83 -26.42
N ASN A 89 46.15 -0.48 -26.19
CA ASN A 89 45.73 -1.11 -24.91
C ASN A 89 46.66 -0.81 -23.74
N ARG A 90 47.85 -0.22 -23.97
CA ARG A 90 48.85 -0.01 -22.92
C ARG A 90 48.54 1.24 -22.10
N GLU A 91 48.00 1.04 -20.91
CA GLU A 91 47.57 2.12 -20.02
C GLU A 91 48.69 3.09 -19.58
N ASN A 92 49.95 2.64 -19.50
CA ASN A 92 51.07 3.45 -18.99
C ASN A 92 52.00 3.99 -20.07
N PHE A 93 51.57 3.99 -21.33
CA PHE A 93 52.48 4.32 -22.43
C PHE A 93 52.71 5.81 -22.59
N GLN A 94 51.71 6.65 -22.32
CA GLN A 94 51.80 8.05 -22.69
C GLN A 94 50.90 8.95 -21.85
N TRP A 95 51.42 10.14 -21.59
CA TRP A 95 50.69 11.23 -20.96
C TRP A 95 50.55 12.39 -21.95
N TRP A 96 49.41 13.09 -21.86
CA TRP A 96 49.12 14.29 -22.62
C TRP A 96 49.00 15.48 -21.68
N ILE A 97 49.43 16.65 -22.13
CA ILE A 97 49.19 17.92 -21.45
C ILE A 97 48.06 18.62 -22.20
N ILE A 98 46.94 18.87 -21.52
CA ILE A 98 45.82 19.61 -22.08
C ILE A 98 45.89 21.04 -21.56
N LYS A 99 46.23 22.00 -22.45
CA LYS A 99 46.38 23.41 -22.09
C LYS A 99 45.14 24.18 -22.55
N LYS A 100 44.53 24.94 -21.63
CA LYS A 100 43.42 25.84 -21.97
C LYS A 100 43.99 27.05 -22.72
N GLU A 101 43.47 27.31 -23.91
CA GLU A 101 43.86 28.47 -24.70
C GLU A 101 43.11 29.72 -24.24
N ASP A 102 43.58 30.88 -24.70
CA ASP A 102 42.96 32.16 -24.39
C ASP A 102 41.53 32.23 -24.95
N PRO A 103 40.50 32.37 -24.10
CA PRO A 103 39.10 32.34 -24.52
C PRO A 103 38.72 33.50 -25.44
N ILE A 104 39.43 34.64 -25.37
CA ILE A 104 39.15 35.82 -26.19
C ILE A 104 39.54 35.55 -27.65
N SER A 105 40.70 34.94 -27.88
CA SER A 105 41.20 34.69 -29.24
C SER A 105 40.72 33.37 -29.84
N CYS A 106 40.52 32.34 -29.03
CA CYS A 106 40.24 30.99 -29.52
C CYS A 106 38.80 30.52 -29.29
N GLY A 107 38.07 31.16 -28.37
CA GLY A 107 36.73 30.75 -27.92
C GLY A 107 36.74 30.02 -26.58
N GLU A 108 35.58 29.94 -25.94
CA GLU A 108 35.42 29.22 -24.67
C GLU A 108 35.65 27.71 -24.84
N ASP A 109 36.33 27.12 -23.85
CA ASP A 109 36.64 25.69 -23.77
C ASP A 109 37.41 25.13 -24.98
N VAL A 110 38.28 25.97 -25.54
CA VAL A 110 39.26 25.56 -26.54
C VAL A 110 40.61 25.26 -25.87
N TYR A 111 41.21 24.15 -26.28
CA TYR A 111 42.41 23.59 -25.69
C TYR A 111 43.40 23.14 -26.77
N SER A 112 44.68 23.10 -26.42
CA SER A 112 45.70 22.34 -27.17
C SER A 112 46.02 21.03 -26.43
N ILE A 113 46.17 19.94 -27.19
CA ILE A 113 46.52 18.60 -26.67
C ILE A 113 47.98 18.34 -27.06
N VAL A 114 48.88 18.48 -26.10
CA VAL A 114 50.34 18.47 -26.30
C VAL A 114 50.93 17.18 -25.74
N HIS A 115 51.91 16.60 -26.44
CA HIS A 115 52.62 15.43 -25.96
C HIS A 115 53.44 15.77 -24.69
N ASN A 116 53.39 14.91 -23.66
CA ASN A 116 54.09 15.18 -22.39
C ASN A 116 55.62 15.30 -22.54
N ASP A 117 56.26 14.30 -23.17
CA ASP A 117 57.71 14.25 -23.31
C ASP A 117 58.24 15.18 -24.42
N HIS A 118 57.41 15.47 -25.44
CA HIS A 118 57.73 16.34 -26.58
C HIS A 118 56.77 17.52 -26.59
N ARG A 119 57.02 18.48 -25.71
CA ARG A 119 56.12 19.64 -25.48
C ARG A 119 56.00 20.57 -26.70
N ASP A 120 56.82 20.33 -27.71
CA ASP A 120 56.85 20.94 -29.04
C ASP A 120 56.01 20.17 -30.07
N MET A 121 55.18 19.21 -29.64
CA MET A 121 54.30 18.43 -30.51
C MET A 121 52.88 18.38 -29.97
N SER A 122 51.88 18.69 -30.79
CA SER A 122 50.46 18.70 -30.45
C SER A 122 49.59 18.01 -31.50
N TRP A 123 48.40 17.58 -31.10
CA TRP A 123 47.41 17.02 -32.02
C TRP A 123 46.95 18.07 -33.04
N ARG A 124 46.89 17.67 -34.31
CA ARG A 124 46.36 18.46 -35.42
C ARG A 124 45.48 17.58 -36.32
N LEU A 125 44.38 18.17 -36.80
CA LEU A 125 43.59 17.60 -37.89
C LEU A 125 44.01 18.30 -39.21
N PRO A 126 44.75 17.64 -40.11
CA PRO A 126 45.42 18.30 -41.24
C PRO A 126 44.44 18.86 -42.28
N ASN A 127 43.29 18.24 -42.44
CA ASN A 127 42.23 18.61 -43.38
C ASN A 127 40.84 18.32 -42.79
N ASP A 128 39.83 18.99 -43.34
CA ASP A 128 38.43 18.88 -42.89
C ASP A 128 37.69 17.75 -43.62
N ASP A 129 38.36 16.63 -43.85
CA ASP A 129 37.79 15.45 -44.50
C ASP A 129 37.32 14.42 -43.45
N ASN A 130 36.19 13.77 -43.70
CA ASN A 130 35.72 12.69 -42.85
C ASN A 130 36.67 11.49 -42.93
N GLY A 131 37.21 11.06 -41.78
CA GLY A 131 38.25 10.03 -41.72
C GLY A 131 39.68 10.56 -41.79
N ALA A 132 39.88 11.88 -41.84
CA ALA A 132 41.20 12.49 -41.80
C ALA A 132 41.97 12.05 -40.54
N PRO A 133 43.23 11.57 -40.65
CA PRO A 133 44.00 11.12 -39.50
C PRO A 133 44.37 12.31 -38.61
N ILE A 134 44.31 12.10 -37.30
CA ILE A 134 44.85 13.04 -36.33
C ILE A 134 46.35 12.76 -36.20
N GLU A 135 47.15 13.79 -36.43
CA GLU A 135 48.60 13.70 -36.48
C GLU A 135 49.24 14.62 -35.44
N LEU A 136 50.52 14.38 -35.14
CA LEU A 136 51.34 15.29 -34.36
C LEU A 136 51.93 16.38 -35.24
N HIS A 137 51.89 17.61 -34.78
CA HIS A 137 52.48 18.75 -35.45
C HIS A 137 53.09 19.73 -34.45
N LEU A 138 53.97 20.62 -34.91
CA LEU A 138 54.46 21.72 -34.08
C LEU A 138 53.25 22.56 -33.56
N PRO A 139 53.17 22.87 -32.26
CA PRO A 139 52.12 23.66 -31.67
C PRO A 139 51.95 24.98 -32.42
N SER A 140 50.73 25.22 -32.86
CA SER A 140 50.35 26.39 -33.64
C SER A 140 49.01 26.90 -33.14
N LYS A 141 48.79 28.21 -33.21
CA LYS A 141 47.47 28.81 -32.98
C LYS A 141 46.49 28.60 -34.16
N ASP A 142 46.89 27.81 -35.16
CA ASP A 142 46.00 27.34 -36.21
C ASP A 142 44.84 26.55 -35.59
N ARG A 143 43.60 26.85 -36.01
CA ARG A 143 42.40 26.21 -35.47
C ARG A 143 42.37 24.70 -35.71
N HIS A 144 43.08 24.21 -36.73
CA HIS A 144 43.28 22.79 -36.98
C HIS A 144 44.04 22.06 -35.86
N SER A 145 44.85 22.79 -35.07
CA SER A 145 45.61 22.27 -33.92
C SER A 145 44.92 22.53 -32.58
N LEU A 146 43.73 23.13 -32.60
CA LEU A 146 42.96 23.48 -31.42
C LEU A 146 41.71 22.61 -31.32
N TRP A 147 41.31 22.28 -30.10
CA TRP A 147 40.26 21.32 -29.82
C TRP A 147 39.29 21.87 -28.78
N LYS A 148 38.01 21.88 -29.10
CA LYS A 148 36.94 22.14 -28.14
C LYS A 148 36.66 20.86 -27.36
N ILE A 149 36.96 20.88 -26.06
CA ILE A 149 36.77 19.73 -25.17
C ILE A 149 35.53 19.98 -24.31
N THR A 150 34.44 19.28 -24.63
CA THR A 150 33.13 19.50 -24.00
C THR A 150 32.75 18.29 -23.14
N PRO A 151 32.24 18.44 -21.91
CA PRO A 151 31.75 17.31 -21.12
C PRO A 151 30.69 16.51 -21.87
N TYR A 152 30.59 15.20 -21.62
CA TYR A 152 29.52 14.36 -22.16
C TYR A 152 28.67 13.74 -21.04
N PRO A 153 27.33 13.85 -21.09
CA PRO A 153 26.56 14.59 -22.10
C PRO A 153 26.87 16.09 -22.09
N PRO A 154 26.78 16.79 -23.25
CA PRO A 154 27.06 18.22 -23.31
C PRO A 154 26.23 18.94 -22.24
N PRO A 155 26.82 19.87 -21.48
CA PRO A 155 26.03 20.70 -20.60
C PRO A 155 24.92 21.34 -21.44
N PRO A 156 23.66 21.33 -20.99
CA PRO A 156 22.61 22.05 -21.69
C PRO A 156 23.11 23.47 -21.92
N GLU A 157 23.10 23.92 -23.19
CA GLU A 157 23.55 25.27 -23.56
C GLU A 157 23.00 26.26 -22.55
N SER A 158 23.85 27.08 -21.94
CA SER A 158 23.51 28.00 -20.84
C SER A 158 22.18 28.72 -21.11
N GLY A 159 21.07 28.22 -20.52
CA GLY A 159 19.70 28.69 -20.78
C GLY A 159 18.69 27.64 -21.28
N ALA A 160 19.15 26.46 -21.69
CA ALA A 160 18.29 25.35 -22.06
C ALA A 160 17.72 24.70 -20.79
N ASN A 161 16.58 25.20 -20.33
CA ASN A 161 15.71 24.58 -19.31
C ASN A 161 15.13 23.25 -19.83
N ARG A 162 15.97 22.26 -20.15
CA ARG A 162 15.57 20.97 -20.70
C ARG A 162 16.48 19.85 -20.21
N LEU A 163 15.88 18.69 -19.99
CA LEU A 163 16.59 17.44 -19.71
C LEU A 163 17.38 16.99 -20.96
N PRO A 164 18.48 16.24 -20.78
CA PRO A 164 19.25 15.68 -21.91
C PRO A 164 18.51 14.53 -22.64
N PHE A 165 17.28 14.22 -22.23
CA PHE A 165 16.41 13.21 -22.82
C PHE A 165 14.96 13.69 -22.80
N GLU A 166 14.12 13.10 -23.66
CA GLU A 166 12.67 13.27 -23.62
C GLU A 166 12.10 12.49 -22.42
N ASP A 167 11.50 13.20 -21.47
CA ASP A 167 11.00 12.57 -20.24
C ASP A 167 9.67 11.83 -20.47
N LYS A 168 9.74 10.50 -20.48
CA LYS A 168 8.59 9.58 -20.49
C LYS A 168 8.48 8.78 -19.19
N SER A 169 9.21 9.21 -18.16
CA SER A 169 9.29 8.47 -16.92
C SER A 169 8.06 8.69 -16.04
N ILE A 170 7.66 7.66 -15.32
CA ILE A 170 6.46 7.63 -14.49
C ILE A 170 6.91 7.45 -13.04
N LEU A 171 6.35 8.27 -12.13
CA LEU A 171 6.62 8.18 -10.70
C LEU A 171 5.35 7.74 -9.99
N THR A 172 5.41 6.63 -9.25
CA THR A 172 4.27 6.02 -8.57
C THR A 172 4.56 5.84 -7.10
N LEU A 173 3.58 6.16 -6.25
CA LEU A 173 3.68 5.95 -4.81
C LEU A 173 3.43 4.48 -4.50
N THR A 174 4.41 3.79 -3.90
CA THR A 174 4.28 2.35 -3.61
C THR A 174 4.04 2.08 -2.13
N SER A 175 4.73 2.79 -1.24
CA SER A 175 4.52 2.65 0.20
C SER A 175 4.74 3.96 0.94
N VAL A 176 3.99 4.13 2.02
CA VAL A 176 4.17 5.19 3.02
C VAL A 176 4.13 4.54 4.39
N GLU A 177 5.26 4.60 5.09
CA GLU A 177 5.47 3.98 6.38
C GLU A 177 5.78 5.03 7.43
N GLN A 178 5.13 4.94 8.59
CA GLN A 178 5.51 5.77 9.72
C GLN A 178 6.78 5.19 10.35
N LYS A 179 7.89 5.95 10.34
CA LYS A 179 9.06 5.63 11.15
C LYS A 179 8.76 6.06 12.59
N PHE A 180 9.07 5.17 13.54
CA PHE A 180 8.86 5.39 14.98
C PHE A 180 10.18 5.66 15.72
N ASP A 181 11.26 5.93 14.99
CA ASP A 181 12.52 6.32 15.63
C ASP A 181 12.37 7.76 16.14
N ASP A 182 12.58 7.95 17.44
CA ASP A 182 12.19 9.13 18.25
C ASP A 182 12.86 10.47 17.86
N GLU A 183 13.70 10.52 16.82
CA GLU A 183 14.46 11.73 16.46
C GLU A 183 14.04 12.41 15.14
N GLU A 184 13.23 11.77 14.29
CA GLU A 184 12.81 12.40 13.01
C GLU A 184 11.31 12.28 12.72
N ASP A 185 10.59 13.39 12.88
CA ASP A 185 9.20 13.56 12.44
C ASP A 185 9.09 13.43 10.91
N GLY A 186 8.73 12.24 10.41
CA GLY A 186 8.53 12.00 8.97
C GLY A 186 7.92 10.65 8.63
N LEU A 187 7.47 10.50 7.38
CA LEU A 187 7.03 9.22 6.82
C LEU A 187 8.11 8.71 5.87
N ALA A 188 8.55 7.46 6.03
CA ALA A 188 9.34 6.80 5.01
C ALA A 188 8.44 6.54 3.80
N VAL A 189 8.85 7.01 2.63
CA VAL A 189 8.11 6.87 1.39
C VAL A 189 8.97 6.10 0.39
N THR A 190 8.37 5.11 -0.26
CA THR A 190 8.97 4.43 -1.41
C THR A 190 8.20 4.82 -2.66
N LEU A 191 8.92 5.39 -3.62
CA LEU A 191 8.40 5.78 -4.92
C LEU A 191 8.99 4.85 -5.98
N ARG A 192 8.17 4.31 -6.87
CA ARG A 192 8.66 3.59 -8.04
C ARG A 192 8.77 4.54 -9.22
N TRP A 193 9.94 4.60 -9.83
CA TRP A 193 10.25 5.45 -10.96
C TRP A 193 10.57 4.60 -12.19
N GLU A 194 9.60 4.50 -13.09
CA GLU A 194 9.68 3.65 -14.28
C GLU A 194 10.06 4.47 -15.52
N ARG A 195 10.64 3.80 -16.52
CA ARG A 195 10.98 4.36 -17.84
C ARG A 195 11.93 5.56 -17.79
N LEU A 196 12.66 5.72 -16.70
CA LEU A 196 13.80 6.62 -16.65
C LEU A 196 14.97 5.96 -17.43
N PRO A 197 15.69 6.67 -18.33
CA PRO A 197 16.86 6.11 -18.97
C PRO A 197 17.97 5.78 -17.95
N PRO A 198 19.00 4.96 -18.31
CA PRO A 198 20.01 4.40 -17.40
C PRO A 198 20.93 5.46 -16.78
N TYR A 199 20.38 6.19 -15.82
CA TYR A 199 21.00 7.31 -15.13
C TYR A 199 20.92 7.11 -13.63
N CYS A 200 21.83 7.79 -12.94
CA CYS A 200 21.75 7.98 -11.52
C CYS A 200 21.56 9.46 -11.22
N LEU A 201 20.67 9.73 -10.26
CA LEU A 201 20.16 11.03 -9.88
C LEU A 201 20.58 11.33 -8.45
N GLU A 202 21.33 12.41 -8.26
CA GLU A 202 21.64 12.95 -6.94
C GLU A 202 20.84 14.24 -6.74
N PHE A 203 19.91 14.23 -5.79
CA PHE A 203 19.09 15.40 -5.48
C PHE A 203 19.85 16.30 -4.51
N LEU A 204 20.07 17.55 -4.90
CA LEU A 204 20.82 18.52 -4.09
C LEU A 204 19.93 19.28 -3.11
N GLU A 205 18.61 19.23 -3.34
CA GLU A 205 17.58 19.82 -2.49
C GLU A 205 16.44 18.83 -2.29
N PRO A 206 15.68 18.95 -1.18
CA PRO A 206 14.45 18.18 -1.00
C PRO A 206 13.45 18.43 -2.13
N LEU A 207 12.77 17.38 -2.58
CA LEU A 207 11.72 17.48 -3.60
C LEU A 207 10.50 18.14 -2.95
N LEU A 208 9.83 19.06 -3.64
CA LEU A 208 8.66 19.75 -3.11
C LEU A 208 7.40 18.99 -3.49
N VAL A 209 6.56 18.64 -2.52
CA VAL A 209 5.25 18.01 -2.78
C VAL A 209 4.19 19.09 -2.75
N LYS A 210 3.48 19.26 -3.87
CA LYS A 210 2.46 20.29 -4.06
C LYS A 210 1.07 19.69 -4.25
N HIS A 211 0.09 20.17 -3.50
CA HIS A 211 -1.33 19.89 -3.74
C HIS A 211 -2.02 21.21 -4.10
N ARG A 212 -2.68 21.28 -5.27
CA ARG A 212 -3.29 22.50 -5.80
C ARG A 212 -2.33 23.71 -5.84
N ASN A 213 -1.10 23.48 -6.28
CA ASN A 213 0.01 24.45 -6.33
C ASN A 213 0.53 24.96 -4.98
N VAL A 214 0.02 24.47 -3.85
CA VAL A 214 0.54 24.80 -2.51
C VAL A 214 1.50 23.72 -2.07
N VAL A 215 2.69 24.09 -1.56
CA VAL A 215 3.67 23.13 -1.03
C VAL A 215 3.19 22.62 0.32
N ILE A 216 2.81 21.34 0.37
CA ILE A 216 2.31 20.69 1.58
C ILE A 216 3.41 19.99 2.37
N ALA A 217 4.42 19.48 1.67
CA ALA A 217 5.48 18.67 2.25
C ALA A 217 6.76 18.72 1.39
N ILE A 218 7.84 18.18 1.94
CA ILE A 218 9.10 17.95 1.25
C ILE A 218 9.45 16.45 1.30
N LEU A 219 10.07 15.93 0.25
CA LEU A 219 10.62 14.58 0.19
C LEU A 219 12.15 14.67 0.23
N GLN A 220 12.74 14.17 1.31
CA GLN A 220 14.18 14.11 1.48
C GLN A 220 14.69 12.75 1.04
N VAL A 221 15.35 12.70 -0.11
CA VAL A 221 15.97 11.49 -0.65
C VAL A 221 17.30 11.25 0.07
N GLN A 222 17.50 10.07 0.63
CA GLN A 222 18.65 9.78 1.51
C GLN A 222 19.95 9.43 0.77
N ALA A 223 19.85 8.95 -0.47
CA ALA A 223 20.99 8.49 -1.27
C ALA A 223 20.74 8.76 -2.76
N PRO A 224 21.79 8.81 -3.59
CA PRO A 224 21.62 8.92 -5.03
C PRO A 224 20.76 7.77 -5.57
N PHE A 225 19.79 8.11 -6.40
CA PHE A 225 18.83 7.18 -6.97
C PHE A 225 19.37 6.58 -8.27
N ARG A 226 19.38 5.26 -8.37
CA ARG A 226 19.81 4.52 -9.56
C ARG A 226 18.58 4.09 -10.36
N SER A 227 18.51 4.44 -11.63
CA SER A 227 17.34 4.10 -12.45
C SER A 227 17.08 2.60 -12.54
N SER A 228 18.11 1.75 -12.46
CA SER A 228 17.95 0.29 -12.43
C SER A 228 17.27 -0.24 -11.18
N SER A 229 17.33 0.46 -10.04
CA SER A 229 16.63 0.02 -8.82
C SER A 229 15.12 0.19 -8.95
N GLN A 230 14.69 1.15 -9.78
CA GLN A 230 13.32 1.65 -9.93
C GLN A 230 12.71 2.22 -8.65
N ASP A 231 13.06 1.70 -7.47
CA ASP A 231 12.55 2.17 -6.19
C ASP A 231 13.46 3.26 -5.62
N LEU A 232 12.84 4.41 -5.32
CA LEU A 232 13.39 5.61 -4.72
C LEU A 232 12.88 5.72 -3.28
N SER A 233 13.78 5.60 -2.31
CA SER A 233 13.47 5.78 -0.89
C SER A 233 13.67 7.24 -0.45
N ALA A 234 12.67 7.81 0.22
CA ALA A 234 12.70 9.17 0.73
C ALA A 234 12.02 9.28 2.09
N ILE A 235 12.22 10.40 2.79
CA ILE A 235 11.46 10.79 3.98
C ILE A 235 10.57 11.96 3.62
N LEU A 236 9.26 11.79 3.74
CA LEU A 236 8.27 12.86 3.60
C LEU A 236 8.15 13.61 4.93
N ARG A 237 8.43 14.91 4.90
CA ARG A 237 8.26 15.82 6.04
C ARG A 237 7.26 16.91 5.71
N MET A 238 6.39 17.21 6.66
CA MET A 238 5.40 18.28 6.53
C MET A 238 6.11 19.63 6.48
N ARG A 239 5.65 20.53 5.59
CA ARG A 239 6.21 21.89 5.46
C ARG A 239 5.26 22.96 5.96
N ASP A 240 3.97 22.81 5.64
CA ASP A 240 2.89 23.69 6.10
C ASP A 240 1.81 22.83 6.73
N ASN A 241 1.67 22.94 8.06
CA ASN A 241 0.74 22.12 8.83
C ASN A 241 -0.69 22.30 8.36
N THR A 242 -1.10 23.52 8.05
CA THR A 242 -2.49 23.81 7.65
C THR A 242 -2.79 23.24 6.27
N ALA A 243 -1.86 23.45 5.32
CA ALA A 243 -2.03 22.92 3.96
C ALA A 243 -1.96 21.39 3.94
N PHE A 244 -1.09 20.79 4.76
CA PHE A 244 -0.98 19.35 4.91
C PHE A 244 -2.22 18.75 5.58
N ASP A 245 -2.79 19.38 6.60
CA ASP A 245 -4.04 18.92 7.23
C ASP A 245 -5.20 18.90 6.22
N ILE A 246 -5.31 19.94 5.40
CA ILE A 246 -6.31 19.99 4.31
C ILE A 246 -6.04 18.87 3.28
N PHE A 247 -4.78 18.64 2.92
CA PHE A 247 -4.41 17.54 2.03
C PHE A 247 -4.73 16.17 2.63
N ALA A 248 -4.34 15.92 3.88
CA ALA A 248 -4.62 14.69 4.60
C ALA A 248 -6.12 14.44 4.66
N ALA A 249 -6.93 15.46 5.01
CA ALA A 249 -8.38 15.39 4.91
C ALA A 249 -8.85 14.99 3.50
N THR A 250 -8.30 15.60 2.46
CA THR A 250 -8.64 15.31 1.06
C THR A 250 -8.33 13.86 0.68
N VAL A 251 -7.16 13.34 1.10
CA VAL A 251 -6.76 11.93 0.91
C VAL A 251 -7.69 10.96 1.63
N LEU A 252 -8.41 11.39 2.67
CA LEU A 252 -9.37 10.54 3.38
C LEU A 252 -10.76 10.49 2.74
N TYR A 253 -11.11 11.53 1.98
CA TYR A 253 -12.44 11.68 1.39
C TYR A 253 -12.54 11.20 -0.05
N ASN A 254 -11.53 11.48 -0.87
CA ASN A 254 -11.55 11.16 -2.30
C ASN A 254 -10.97 9.76 -2.56
N ASN A 255 -11.21 9.15 -3.72
CA ASN A 255 -10.63 7.84 -4.05
C ASN A 255 -9.13 7.93 -4.36
N ALA A 256 -8.75 9.02 -5.02
CA ALA A 256 -7.39 9.31 -5.41
C ALA A 256 -7.17 10.83 -5.28
N VAL A 257 -6.00 11.22 -4.80
CA VAL A 257 -5.59 12.63 -4.74
C VAL A 257 -4.30 12.78 -5.50
N GLU A 258 -4.36 13.57 -6.57
CA GLU A 258 -3.18 13.91 -7.35
C GLU A 258 -2.40 15.04 -6.66
N VAL A 259 -1.09 14.84 -6.55
CA VAL A 259 -0.13 15.85 -6.14
C VAL A 259 0.97 15.95 -7.19
N THR A 260 1.73 17.03 -7.16
CA THR A 260 2.89 17.22 -8.01
C THR A 260 4.15 17.19 -7.16
N VAL A 261 5.09 16.31 -7.50
CA VAL A 261 6.46 16.34 -6.97
C VAL A 261 7.29 17.24 -7.89
N GLU A 262 7.89 18.28 -7.33
CA GLU A 262 8.73 19.23 -8.04
C GLU A 262 10.18 19.08 -7.59
N ILE A 263 11.07 18.90 -8.58
CA ILE A 263 12.49 18.67 -8.42
C ILE A 263 13.19 19.90 -8.99
N GLY A 264 13.94 20.63 -8.16
CA GLY A 264 14.56 21.91 -8.56
C GLY A 264 16.02 21.78 -8.98
N ARG A 265 16.82 21.10 -8.15
CA ARG A 265 18.28 20.99 -8.31
C ARG A 265 18.74 19.54 -8.13
N PHE A 266 19.41 19.02 -9.15
CA PHE A 266 19.90 17.64 -9.16
C PHE A 266 21.11 17.48 -10.07
N LYS A 267 21.90 16.43 -9.85
CA LYS A 267 22.93 15.96 -10.78
C LYS A 267 22.45 14.70 -11.48
N LEU A 268 22.85 14.53 -12.72
CA LEU A 268 22.56 13.35 -13.53
C LEU A 268 23.88 12.76 -14.03
N TYR A 269 24.07 11.45 -13.86
CA TYR A 269 25.25 10.75 -14.37
C TYR A 269 24.89 9.37 -14.93
N PRO A 270 25.62 8.87 -15.95
CA PRO A 270 25.40 7.51 -16.47
C PRO A 270 25.58 6.48 -15.36
N GLU A 271 24.70 5.49 -15.30
CA GLU A 271 24.66 4.51 -14.20
C GLU A 271 25.94 3.67 -14.06
N ASP A 272 26.64 3.44 -15.18
CA ASP A 272 27.92 2.71 -15.25
C ASP A 272 29.13 3.55 -14.82
N SER A 273 28.92 4.81 -14.45
CA SER A 273 30.03 5.69 -14.04
C SER A 273 30.52 5.27 -12.64
N PRO A 274 31.83 5.04 -12.45
CA PRO A 274 32.37 4.77 -11.12
C PRO A 274 32.11 5.99 -10.24
N ILE A 275 31.35 5.81 -9.15
CA ILE A 275 30.92 6.88 -8.21
C ILE A 275 32.12 7.70 -7.70
N THR A 276 33.31 7.12 -7.67
CA THR A 276 34.56 7.72 -7.18
C THR A 276 35.29 8.60 -8.20
N ALA A 277 34.93 8.57 -9.49
CA ALA A 277 35.58 9.42 -10.47
C ALA A 277 35.08 10.86 -10.31
N ALA A 278 36.02 11.80 -10.20
CA ALA A 278 35.79 13.25 -10.19
C ALA A 278 35.25 13.75 -11.55
N LEU A 279 34.17 13.16 -12.05
CA LEU A 279 33.41 13.66 -13.20
C LEU A 279 32.89 15.06 -12.83
N PRO A 280 32.97 16.06 -13.72
CA PRO A 280 32.31 17.35 -13.53
C PRO A 280 30.83 17.07 -13.39
N GLN A 281 30.37 17.17 -12.15
CA GLN A 281 29.00 16.97 -11.73
C GLN A 281 28.18 18.14 -12.27
N TYR A 282 27.65 18.00 -13.49
CA TYR A 282 26.79 19.05 -14.02
C TYR A 282 25.54 19.14 -13.14
N GLU A 283 25.35 20.32 -12.55
CA GLU A 283 24.19 20.64 -11.74
C GLU A 283 23.08 21.17 -12.64
N TYR A 284 21.96 20.45 -12.67
CA TYR A 284 20.77 20.86 -13.39
C TYR A 284 19.93 21.78 -12.49
N HIS A 285 19.77 23.03 -12.92
CA HIS A 285 18.80 23.98 -12.37
C HIS A 285 17.52 23.96 -13.21
N TYR A 286 16.80 22.84 -13.18
CA TYR A 286 15.61 22.61 -14.01
C TYR A 286 14.44 22.16 -13.14
N VAL A 287 13.31 22.87 -13.24
CA VAL A 287 12.09 22.54 -12.50
C VAL A 287 11.38 21.36 -13.15
N TRP A 288 11.75 20.16 -12.73
CA TRP A 288 11.21 18.90 -13.23
C TRP A 288 10.01 18.47 -12.37
N ARG A 289 8.84 18.32 -12.99
CA ARG A 289 7.58 18.01 -12.30
C ARG A 289 7.10 16.61 -12.62
N LYS A 290 6.71 15.86 -11.59
CA LYS A 290 6.11 14.53 -11.69
C LYS A 290 4.74 14.50 -11.03
N PRO A 291 3.68 14.05 -11.75
CA PRO A 291 2.43 13.74 -11.08
C PRO A 291 2.64 12.53 -10.18
N LEU A 292 1.99 12.54 -9.02
CA LEU A 292 1.99 11.45 -8.06
C LEU A 292 0.58 11.32 -7.50
N VAL A 293 0.06 10.09 -7.40
CA VAL A 293 -1.29 9.84 -6.90
C VAL A 293 -1.21 9.18 -5.54
N PHE A 294 -1.91 9.76 -4.57
CA PHE A 294 -2.18 9.14 -3.28
C PHE A 294 -3.53 8.43 -3.35
N GLU A 295 -3.51 7.11 -3.35
CA GLU A 295 -4.71 6.28 -3.19
C GLU A 295 -5.21 6.34 -1.75
N SER A 296 -6.52 6.48 -1.57
CA SER A 296 -7.10 6.87 -0.30
C SER A 296 -7.42 5.75 0.67
N LEU A 297 -7.78 6.15 1.90
CA LEU A 297 -8.46 5.29 2.85
C LEU A 297 -9.94 5.02 2.47
N HIS A 298 -10.49 5.58 1.39
CA HIS A 298 -11.82 5.16 0.94
C HIS A 298 -11.84 3.67 0.62
N SER A 299 -10.77 3.19 0.00
CA SER A 299 -10.56 1.78 -0.35
C SER A 299 -10.55 0.87 0.89
N PHE A 300 -10.22 1.39 2.08
CA PHE A 300 -10.34 0.67 3.36
C PHE A 300 -11.80 0.32 3.70
N ARG A 301 -12.78 1.14 3.29
CA ARG A 301 -14.21 0.92 3.59
C ARG A 301 -14.76 -0.32 2.91
N GLU A 302 -14.25 -0.63 1.72
CA GLU A 302 -14.69 -1.75 0.89
C GLU A 302 -14.02 -3.07 1.31
N GLY A 303 -12.90 -3.00 2.03
CA GLY A 303 -12.09 -4.15 2.45
C GLY A 303 -12.49 -4.78 3.79
N ILE A 304 -13.65 -4.44 4.37
CA ILE A 304 -14.07 -4.88 5.70
C ILE A 304 -15.18 -5.92 5.63
N THR A 305 -14.91 -7.10 6.18
CA THR A 305 -15.91 -8.16 6.31
C THR A 305 -16.00 -8.66 7.75
N LEU A 306 -17.21 -9.01 8.18
CA LEU A 306 -17.48 -9.56 9.51
C LEU A 306 -17.76 -11.05 9.42
N ARG A 307 -17.17 -11.83 10.31
CA ARG A 307 -17.46 -13.26 10.43
C ARG A 307 -17.43 -13.73 11.88
N ASN A 308 -18.02 -14.91 12.11
CA ASN A 308 -17.99 -15.58 13.41
C ASN A 308 -18.43 -14.66 14.56
N LEU A 309 -19.60 -14.02 14.42
CA LEU A 309 -20.23 -13.37 15.57
C LEU A 309 -20.52 -14.46 16.63
N GLN A 310 -20.16 -14.18 17.87
CA GLN A 310 -20.34 -15.06 19.02
C GLN A 310 -20.90 -14.23 20.18
N ILE A 311 -22.00 -14.68 20.78
CA ILE A 311 -22.51 -14.06 22.02
C ILE A 311 -21.84 -14.75 23.20
N THR A 312 -21.03 -13.99 23.95
CA THR A 312 -20.11 -14.52 24.96
C THR A 312 -20.52 -14.19 26.40
N GLY A 313 -21.60 -13.44 26.61
CA GLY A 313 -22.15 -13.17 27.94
C GLY A 313 -22.88 -11.85 28.03
N SER A 314 -22.95 -11.29 29.24
CA SER A 314 -23.55 -9.99 29.49
C SER A 314 -22.65 -9.10 30.37
N GLY A 315 -23.03 -7.85 30.54
CA GLY A 315 -22.37 -6.93 31.45
C GLY A 315 -23.21 -5.71 31.76
N ARG A 316 -22.69 -4.86 32.65
CA ARG A 316 -23.23 -3.55 32.97
C ARG A 316 -22.11 -2.53 33.01
N ASP A 317 -22.34 -1.36 32.44
CA ASP A 317 -21.48 -0.20 32.61
C ASP A 317 -22.32 1.05 32.86
N THR A 318 -21.70 2.24 32.77
CA THR A 318 -22.34 3.54 33.02
C THR A 318 -23.54 3.82 32.11
N PHE A 319 -23.64 3.12 30.97
CA PHE A 319 -24.74 3.25 30.02
C PHE A 319 -25.81 2.16 30.18
N GLY A 320 -25.72 1.34 31.23
CA GLY A 320 -26.68 0.29 31.55
C GLY A 320 -26.20 -1.12 31.20
N GLN A 321 -27.14 -2.06 31.10
CA GLN A 321 -26.86 -3.45 30.76
C GLN A 321 -26.59 -3.63 29.27
N PHE A 322 -25.74 -4.59 28.91
CA PHE A 322 -25.40 -4.92 27.53
C PHE A 322 -25.09 -6.41 27.37
N ILE A 323 -25.27 -6.91 26.15
CA ILE A 323 -24.82 -8.25 25.75
C ILE A 323 -23.38 -8.14 25.21
N ARG A 324 -22.49 -8.97 25.73
CA ARG A 324 -21.11 -9.10 25.26
C ARG A 324 -21.09 -10.04 24.07
N SER A 325 -20.52 -9.58 22.97
CA SER A 325 -20.32 -10.41 21.79
C SER A 325 -18.90 -10.23 21.27
N SER A 326 -18.40 -11.23 20.55
CA SER A 326 -17.14 -11.16 19.83
C SER A 326 -17.42 -11.36 18.35
N VAL A 327 -16.76 -10.59 17.49
CA VAL A 327 -16.79 -10.81 16.04
C VAL A 327 -15.36 -10.83 15.51
N ILE A 328 -15.12 -11.61 14.47
CA ILE A 328 -13.86 -11.53 13.73
C ILE A 328 -14.07 -10.53 12.60
N ILE A 329 -13.20 -9.52 12.54
CA ILE A 329 -13.16 -8.55 11.46
C ILE A 329 -11.95 -8.87 10.59
N ASP A 330 -12.22 -9.09 9.33
CA ASP A 330 -11.22 -9.21 8.29
C ASP A 330 -11.10 -7.84 7.61
N VAL A 331 -9.93 -7.22 7.74
CA VAL A 331 -9.62 -5.90 7.19
C VAL A 331 -8.56 -6.04 6.09
N THR A 332 -8.89 -5.64 4.88
CA THR A 332 -7.94 -5.59 3.75
C THR A 332 -7.53 -4.14 3.50
N ASN A 333 -6.28 -3.80 3.77
CA ASN A 333 -5.77 -2.46 3.46
C ASN A 333 -5.27 -2.41 2.02
N VAL A 334 -6.12 -1.89 1.14
CA VAL A 334 -5.83 -1.68 -0.29
C VAL A 334 -5.13 -0.34 -0.57
N SER A 335 -4.87 0.49 0.45
CA SER A 335 -4.12 1.74 0.29
C SER A 335 -2.60 1.53 0.33
N CYS A 336 -1.83 2.53 -0.08
CA CYS A 336 -0.37 2.57 0.04
C CYS A 336 0.12 2.99 1.44
N LEU A 337 -0.78 3.28 2.39
CA LEU A 337 -0.46 3.77 3.73
C LEU A 337 -0.43 2.62 4.74
N ASN A 338 0.63 2.52 5.54
CA ASN A 338 0.58 1.75 6.78
C ASN A 338 -0.40 2.44 7.75
N LEU A 339 -1.52 1.79 8.04
CA LEU A 339 -2.57 2.35 8.91
C LEU A 339 -2.34 1.90 10.34
N ARG A 340 -2.33 2.87 11.28
CA ARG A 340 -2.38 2.65 12.72
C ARG A 340 -3.50 3.48 13.33
N ALA A 341 -4.68 2.88 13.51
CA ALA A 341 -5.87 3.63 13.91
C ALA A 341 -6.51 3.10 15.19
N SER A 342 -7.01 4.02 16.01
CA SER A 342 -7.96 3.72 17.08
C SER A 342 -9.31 4.29 16.71
N MET A 343 -10.37 3.51 16.87
CA MET A 343 -11.70 3.92 16.42
C MET A 343 -12.82 3.43 17.33
N THR A 344 -13.89 4.23 17.39
CA THR A 344 -15.16 3.90 18.02
C THR A 344 -16.19 3.67 16.93
N ILE A 345 -16.82 2.50 16.96
CA ILE A 345 -17.75 2.03 15.93
C ILE A 345 -19.14 1.89 16.54
N GLY A 346 -20.12 2.59 15.98
CA GLY A 346 -21.53 2.35 16.24
C GLY A 346 -22.06 1.24 15.32
N ILE A 347 -22.79 0.29 15.87
CA ILE A 347 -23.34 -0.84 15.13
C ILE A 347 -24.83 -0.60 14.92
N TYR A 348 -25.27 -0.62 13.67
CA TYR A 348 -26.64 -0.30 13.27
C TYR A 348 -27.26 -1.43 12.44
N VAL A 349 -28.58 -1.56 12.58
CA VAL A 349 -29.42 -2.35 11.68
C VAL A 349 -30.55 -1.46 11.21
N GLY A 350 -30.64 -1.28 9.90
CA GLY A 350 -31.44 -0.19 9.32
C GLY A 350 -30.99 1.13 9.93
N ASN A 351 -31.92 1.85 10.54
CA ASN A 351 -31.66 3.14 11.19
C ASN A 351 -31.44 3.04 12.71
N SER A 352 -31.54 1.84 13.29
CA SER A 352 -31.47 1.62 14.73
C SER A 352 -30.06 1.27 15.18
N LYS A 353 -29.48 2.05 16.10
CA LYS A 353 -28.23 1.69 16.78
C LYS A 353 -28.49 0.53 17.74
N ILE A 354 -27.80 -0.58 17.54
CA ILE A 354 -27.95 -1.80 18.36
C ILE A 354 -26.74 -2.06 19.26
N GLY A 355 -25.63 -1.36 19.05
CA GLY A 355 -24.44 -1.56 19.85
C GLY A 355 -23.30 -0.60 19.53
N ALA A 356 -22.18 -0.84 20.20
CA ALA A 356 -20.92 -0.16 19.94
C ALA A 356 -19.74 -1.10 20.13
N ALA A 357 -18.63 -0.77 19.48
CA ALA A 357 -17.36 -1.44 19.64
C ALA A 357 -16.21 -0.44 19.61
N GLU A 358 -15.10 -0.79 20.26
CA GLU A 358 -13.88 0.00 20.26
C GLU A 358 -12.75 -0.85 19.69
N VAL A 359 -12.08 -0.33 18.67
CA VAL A 359 -10.86 -0.92 18.13
C VAL A 359 -9.71 -0.04 18.58
N LYS A 360 -8.72 -0.63 19.26
CA LYS A 360 -7.52 0.07 19.71
C LYS A 360 -6.34 -0.43 18.91
N ASP A 361 -5.52 0.50 18.42
CA ASP A 361 -4.26 0.21 17.75
C ASP A 361 -4.38 -0.81 16.58
N LEU A 362 -5.36 -0.61 15.70
CA LEU A 362 -5.49 -1.40 14.47
C LEU A 362 -4.31 -1.10 13.57
N LYS A 363 -3.42 -2.08 13.39
CA LYS A 363 -2.28 -2.01 12.46
C LYS A 363 -2.59 -2.79 11.20
N SER A 364 -2.49 -2.13 10.05
CA SER A 364 -2.66 -2.78 8.75
C SER A 364 -1.70 -2.23 7.71
N ALA A 365 -0.94 -3.14 7.08
CA ALA A 365 0.01 -2.78 6.03
C ALA A 365 -0.62 -2.89 4.64
N PRO A 366 -0.15 -2.11 3.65
CA PRO A 366 -0.60 -2.19 2.26
C PRO A 366 -0.65 -3.61 1.72
N GLY A 367 -1.74 -3.96 1.06
CA GLY A 367 -1.98 -5.26 0.43
C GLY A 367 -2.18 -6.43 1.40
N LYS A 368 -2.09 -6.22 2.72
CA LYS A 368 -2.25 -7.29 3.70
C LYS A 368 -3.68 -7.37 4.22
N LYS A 369 -4.14 -8.61 4.37
CA LYS A 369 -5.36 -8.93 5.11
C LYS A 369 -4.99 -9.13 6.57
N VAL A 370 -5.65 -8.38 7.46
CA VAL A 370 -5.47 -8.49 8.90
C VAL A 370 -6.77 -9.01 9.52
N GLU A 371 -6.64 -10.06 10.32
CA GLU A 371 -7.73 -10.59 11.13
C GLU A 371 -7.66 -9.96 12.53
N HIS A 372 -8.78 -9.39 12.99
CA HIS A 372 -8.86 -8.78 14.32
C HIS A 372 -10.14 -9.22 15.05
N LYS A 373 -9.99 -9.71 16.29
CA LYS A 373 -11.11 -10.11 17.14
C LYS A 373 -11.66 -8.90 17.89
N LEU A 374 -12.82 -8.39 17.47
CA LEU A 374 -13.45 -7.23 18.07
C LEU A 374 -14.48 -7.62 19.13
N GLN A 375 -14.46 -6.93 20.26
CA GLN A 375 -15.47 -7.04 21.31
C GLN A 375 -16.59 -6.03 21.09
N TRP A 376 -17.81 -6.54 21.01
CA TRP A 376 -19.04 -5.78 20.79
C TRP A 376 -19.83 -5.69 22.10
N LYS A 377 -20.34 -4.49 22.36
CA LYS A 377 -21.35 -4.24 23.40
C LYS A 377 -22.68 -3.98 22.71
N LEU A 378 -23.52 -5.02 22.63
CA LEU A 378 -24.87 -4.88 22.09
C LEU A 378 -25.78 -4.31 23.18
N ARG A 379 -26.39 -3.16 22.89
CA ARG A 379 -27.31 -2.44 23.77
C ARG A 379 -28.61 -2.20 23.00
N PRO A 380 -29.53 -3.17 22.96
CA PRO A 380 -30.87 -2.85 22.47
C PRO A 380 -31.50 -1.80 23.37
N PHE A 381 -32.35 -0.95 22.80
CA PHE A 381 -33.22 -0.08 23.61
C PHE A 381 -34.03 -0.94 24.60
N ASN A 382 -34.41 -0.37 25.74
CA ASN A 382 -35.32 -1.02 26.69
C ASN A 382 -36.69 -0.31 26.61
N PRO A 383 -37.76 -0.98 26.15
CA PRO A 383 -37.85 -2.39 25.76
C PRO A 383 -37.14 -2.69 24.45
N VAL A 384 -36.74 -3.96 24.26
CA VAL A 384 -35.98 -4.42 23.09
C VAL A 384 -36.71 -4.02 21.80
N ASN A 385 -36.07 -3.17 20.99
CA ASN A 385 -36.66 -2.68 19.76
C ASN A 385 -36.93 -3.84 18.77
N HIS A 386 -37.91 -3.63 17.89
CA HIS A 386 -38.28 -4.62 16.88
C HIS A 386 -37.08 -5.02 16.00
N ASP A 387 -36.23 -4.06 15.63
CA ASP A 387 -35.09 -4.30 14.74
C ASP A 387 -34.05 -5.24 15.36
N PHE A 388 -33.69 -5.04 16.63
CA PHE A 388 -32.77 -5.94 17.32
C PHE A 388 -33.36 -7.35 17.47
N ARG A 389 -34.65 -7.45 17.80
CA ARG A 389 -35.33 -8.76 17.86
C ARG A 389 -35.29 -9.46 16.51
N ALA A 390 -35.60 -8.75 15.44
CA ALA A 390 -35.54 -9.29 14.09
C ALA A 390 -34.13 -9.79 13.74
N VAL A 391 -33.09 -9.06 14.14
CA VAL A 391 -31.67 -9.44 13.90
C VAL A 391 -31.29 -10.68 14.68
N ILE A 392 -31.56 -10.73 15.99
CA ILE A 392 -31.26 -11.92 16.80
C ILE A 392 -32.03 -13.12 16.28
N ASN A 393 -33.30 -12.94 15.89
CA ASN A 393 -34.12 -14.00 15.31
C ASN A 393 -33.51 -14.50 13.99
N GLN A 394 -33.15 -13.61 13.07
CA GLN A 394 -32.53 -13.99 11.80
C GLN A 394 -31.16 -14.66 12.00
N TYR A 395 -30.31 -14.08 12.86
CA TYR A 395 -28.99 -14.62 13.16
C TYR A 395 -29.07 -16.03 13.75
N ILE A 396 -29.98 -16.29 14.71
CA ILE A 396 -30.10 -17.60 15.34
C ILE A 396 -30.76 -18.63 14.41
N THR A 397 -31.85 -18.26 13.72
CA THR A 397 -32.72 -19.25 13.06
C THR A 397 -32.47 -19.44 11.57
N LYS A 398 -31.85 -18.49 10.89
CA LYS A 398 -31.65 -18.52 9.44
C LYS A 398 -30.17 -18.58 9.09
N GLU A 399 -29.86 -19.20 7.96
CA GLU A 399 -28.53 -19.15 7.33
C GLU A 399 -28.40 -17.93 6.39
N THR A 400 -29.25 -16.92 6.57
CA THR A 400 -29.23 -15.72 5.71
C THR A 400 -28.23 -14.71 6.25
N GLN A 401 -27.61 -13.96 5.33
CA GLN A 401 -26.80 -12.79 5.67
C GLN A 401 -27.71 -11.71 6.28
N VAL A 402 -27.35 -11.26 7.48
CA VAL A 402 -28.03 -10.15 8.16
C VAL A 402 -27.24 -8.86 7.87
N PRO A 403 -27.83 -7.88 7.18
CA PRO A 403 -27.13 -6.64 6.85
C PRO A 403 -26.85 -5.81 8.11
N ILE A 404 -25.61 -5.38 8.25
CA ILE A 404 -25.12 -4.53 9.35
C ILE A 404 -24.51 -3.27 8.75
N LEU A 405 -24.87 -2.13 9.33
CA LEU A 405 -24.24 -0.85 9.04
C LEU A 405 -23.30 -0.49 10.19
N LEU A 406 -22.00 -0.38 9.92
CA LEU A 406 -21.04 0.12 10.89
C LEU A 406 -20.81 1.61 10.64
N LYS A 407 -21.06 2.45 11.64
CA LYS A 407 -20.72 3.87 11.59
C LYS A 407 -19.45 4.09 12.40
N VAL A 408 -18.37 4.49 11.75
CA VAL A 408 -17.14 4.89 12.43
C VAL A 408 -17.36 6.30 12.96
N GLU A 409 -17.63 6.41 14.27
CA GLU A 409 -18.06 7.65 14.92
C GLU A 409 -16.88 8.56 15.27
N ASN A 410 -15.78 7.95 15.70
CA ASN A 410 -14.50 8.59 15.97
C ASN A 410 -13.40 7.67 15.46
N ILE A 411 -12.42 8.23 14.78
CA ILE A 411 -11.23 7.50 14.36
C ILE A 411 -10.05 8.46 14.45
N SER A 412 -9.00 8.02 15.12
CA SER A 412 -7.76 8.76 15.25
C SER A 412 -6.60 7.90 14.78
N THR A 413 -5.69 8.53 14.05
CA THR A 413 -4.45 7.93 13.56
C THR A 413 -3.34 8.94 13.76
N THR A 414 -2.12 8.46 13.97
CA THR A 414 -0.95 9.33 13.98
C THR A 414 -0.35 9.37 12.58
N ILE A 415 -0.16 10.56 12.02
CA ILE A 415 0.50 10.77 10.73
C ILE A 415 1.58 11.83 10.98
N CYS A 416 2.84 11.52 10.65
CA CYS A 416 3.99 12.40 10.91
C CYS A 416 4.08 12.88 12.38
N GLY A 417 3.85 11.99 13.36
CA GLY A 417 3.86 12.37 14.78
C GLY A 417 2.62 13.13 15.26
N HIS A 418 1.75 13.59 14.36
CA HIS A 418 0.53 14.32 14.70
C HIS A 418 -0.68 13.40 14.79
N LEU A 419 -1.46 13.55 15.86
CA LEU A 419 -2.74 12.87 16.01
C LEU A 419 -3.79 13.55 15.12
N ILE A 420 -4.25 12.84 14.09
CA ILE A 420 -5.27 13.31 13.16
C ILE A 420 -6.57 12.55 13.43
N ASN A 421 -7.65 13.30 13.64
CA ASN A 421 -9.00 12.75 13.70
C ASN A 421 -9.55 12.64 12.28
N LEU A 422 -9.85 11.43 11.83
CA LEU A 422 -10.42 11.20 10.50
C LEU A 422 -11.94 11.42 10.55
N PRO A 423 -12.53 11.84 9.43
CA PRO A 423 -13.97 12.08 9.37
C PRO A 423 -14.77 10.80 9.55
N ARG A 424 -16.01 10.96 9.99
CA ARG A 424 -16.95 9.85 10.13
C ARG A 424 -17.26 9.22 8.78
N PHE A 425 -17.35 7.90 8.75
CA PHE A 425 -17.77 7.18 7.57
C PHE A 425 -18.57 5.93 7.94
N GLU A 426 -19.27 5.40 6.94
CA GLU A 426 -20.15 4.25 7.09
C GLU A 426 -19.60 3.08 6.27
N ILE A 427 -19.76 1.87 6.80
CA ILE A 427 -19.36 0.60 6.17
C ILE A 427 -20.59 -0.29 6.13
N ASN A 428 -21.00 -0.65 4.92
CA ASN A 428 -22.06 -1.64 4.70
C ASN A 428 -21.43 -3.03 4.71
N THR A 429 -21.90 -3.89 5.61
CA THR A 429 -21.40 -5.26 5.75
C THR A 429 -22.54 -6.19 6.16
N TYR A 430 -22.22 -7.45 6.43
CA TYR A 430 -23.20 -8.44 6.87
C TYR A 430 -22.60 -9.42 7.86
N ILE A 431 -23.47 -10.06 8.64
CA ILE A 431 -23.10 -11.19 9.50
C ILE A 431 -23.85 -12.41 9.02
N GLN A 432 -23.14 -13.53 8.92
CA GLN A 432 -23.72 -14.82 8.61
C GLN A 432 -24.51 -15.35 9.82
N GLY A 433 -25.79 -15.66 9.62
CA GLY A 433 -26.59 -16.35 10.64
C GLY A 433 -26.10 -17.78 10.87
N ILE A 434 -26.25 -18.27 12.10
CA ILE A 434 -25.77 -19.58 12.54
C ILE A 434 -26.72 -20.73 12.22
N ALA A 435 -27.97 -20.43 11.81
CA ALA A 435 -28.99 -21.43 11.47
C ALA A 435 -29.13 -22.57 12.50
N SER A 436 -29.07 -22.23 13.78
CA SER A 436 -29.09 -23.23 14.84
C SER A 436 -30.48 -23.85 15.00
N LYS A 437 -30.52 -25.18 15.07
CA LYS A 437 -31.69 -25.94 15.50
C LYS A 437 -31.77 -25.89 17.02
N VAL A 438 -32.19 -24.76 17.58
CA VAL A 438 -32.28 -24.54 19.04
C VAL A 438 -33.13 -25.61 19.72
N ILE A 439 -34.19 -26.08 19.07
CA ILE A 439 -35.02 -27.19 19.54
C ILE A 439 -34.87 -28.34 18.54
N PRO A 440 -33.88 -29.24 18.69
CA PRO A 440 -33.69 -30.34 17.75
C PRO A 440 -34.78 -31.42 17.83
N HIS A 441 -35.43 -31.61 18.99
CA HIS A 441 -36.39 -32.69 19.22
C HIS A 441 -37.40 -32.34 20.33
N VAL A 442 -38.61 -32.90 20.25
CA VAL A 442 -39.69 -32.69 21.23
C VAL A 442 -40.29 -34.03 21.68
N ASP A 443 -40.37 -34.27 22.99
CA ASP A 443 -41.13 -35.39 23.56
C ASP A 443 -42.52 -34.91 24.00
N VAL A 444 -43.57 -35.61 23.55
CA VAL A 444 -44.97 -35.32 23.86
C VAL A 444 -45.51 -36.43 24.76
N TYR A 445 -46.03 -36.05 25.92
CA TYR A 445 -46.57 -36.96 26.93
C TYR A 445 -48.09 -36.86 26.97
N ILE A 446 -48.74 -37.99 26.70
CA ILE A 446 -50.19 -38.12 26.60
C ILE A 446 -50.66 -39.05 27.70
N HIS A 447 -51.32 -38.49 28.71
CA HIS A 447 -51.94 -39.26 29.78
C HIS A 447 -53.39 -39.60 29.37
N LEU A 448 -53.72 -40.89 29.23
CA LEU A 448 -55.00 -41.35 28.66
C LEU A 448 -56.23 -40.78 29.39
N VAL A 449 -56.20 -40.73 30.72
CA VAL A 449 -57.34 -40.25 31.54
C VAL A 449 -57.50 -38.71 31.50
N PRO A 450 -56.44 -37.89 31.70
CA PRO A 450 -56.52 -36.43 31.54
C PRO A 450 -56.81 -35.93 30.12
N VAL A 451 -56.43 -36.65 29.07
CA VAL A 451 -56.62 -36.18 27.68
C VAL A 451 -58.09 -36.27 27.27
N LEU A 452 -58.76 -37.38 27.61
CA LEU A 452 -60.18 -37.60 27.32
C LEU A 452 -61.10 -36.65 28.11
N LEU A 453 -60.75 -36.34 29.36
CA LEU A 453 -61.58 -35.53 30.26
C LEU A 453 -61.18 -34.04 30.32
N ARG A 454 -59.89 -33.72 30.18
CA ARG A 454 -59.34 -32.36 30.44
C ARG A 454 -58.56 -31.77 29.27
N ARG A 455 -58.35 -32.52 28.17
CA ARG A 455 -57.64 -32.06 26.96
C ARG A 455 -56.24 -31.47 27.25
N ARG A 456 -55.49 -32.13 28.13
CA ARG A 456 -54.15 -31.68 28.55
C ARG A 456 -53.07 -32.65 28.11
N VAL A 457 -52.00 -32.12 27.53
CA VAL A 457 -50.75 -32.85 27.25
C VAL A 457 -49.58 -32.16 27.94
N SER A 458 -48.46 -32.87 28.06
CA SER A 458 -47.23 -32.30 28.58
C SER A 458 -46.11 -32.42 27.55
N PHE A 459 -45.18 -31.47 27.56
CA PHE A 459 -44.07 -31.44 26.61
C PHE A 459 -42.73 -31.49 27.34
N ARG A 460 -41.72 -32.09 26.71
CA ARG A 460 -40.31 -31.84 27.00
C ARG A 460 -39.60 -31.46 25.72
N PHE A 461 -38.73 -30.47 25.81
CA PHE A 461 -37.96 -29.97 24.69
C PHE A 461 -36.51 -30.37 24.92
N ASP A 462 -35.91 -31.04 23.94
CA ASP A 462 -34.45 -31.08 23.88
C ASP A 462 -34.01 -29.73 23.34
N ILE A 463 -33.12 -29.03 24.05
CA ILE A 463 -32.67 -27.69 23.68
C ILE A 463 -31.15 -27.69 23.54
N ASP A 464 -30.70 -27.15 22.41
CA ASP A 464 -29.30 -26.91 22.09
C ASP A 464 -29.02 -25.42 22.27
N ASN A 465 -28.10 -25.05 23.17
CA ASN A 465 -27.70 -23.66 23.35
C ASN A 465 -26.63 -23.27 22.33
N PRO A 466 -26.94 -22.44 21.32
CA PRO A 466 -25.96 -22.06 20.31
C PRO A 466 -24.96 -20.99 20.78
N LEU A 467 -25.10 -20.47 22.00
CA LEU A 467 -24.32 -19.34 22.48
C LEU A 467 -23.07 -19.82 23.23
N ASP A 468 -22.03 -18.97 23.22
CA ASP A 468 -20.79 -19.18 23.98
C ASP A 468 -20.90 -18.70 25.44
N THR A 469 -22.13 -18.70 25.96
CA THR A 469 -22.47 -18.29 27.33
C THR A 469 -23.70 -19.05 27.83
N MET A 470 -23.92 -18.98 29.14
CA MET A 470 -25.11 -19.49 29.79
C MET A 470 -26.39 -18.84 29.22
N LEU A 471 -27.37 -19.67 28.91
CA LEU A 471 -28.71 -19.29 28.46
C LEU A 471 -29.73 -19.82 29.47
N GLU A 472 -30.54 -18.94 30.04
CA GLU A 472 -31.66 -19.30 30.90
C GLU A 472 -32.97 -19.02 30.16
N ILE A 473 -33.88 -19.99 30.19
CA ILE A 473 -35.22 -19.85 29.61
C ILE A 473 -36.18 -19.54 30.75
N CYS A 474 -36.61 -18.29 30.86
CA CYS A 474 -37.50 -17.85 31.94
C CYS A 474 -38.95 -18.21 31.63
N LYS A 475 -39.42 -17.85 30.42
CA LYS A 475 -40.82 -18.01 30.03
C LYS A 475 -40.94 -18.31 28.55
N ILE A 476 -41.86 -19.20 28.21
CA ILE A 476 -42.18 -19.52 26.82
C ILE A 476 -43.69 -19.53 26.60
N ARG A 477 -44.09 -19.01 25.45
CA ARG A 477 -45.42 -19.21 24.87
C ARG A 477 -45.25 -19.64 23.43
N LEU A 478 -45.75 -20.83 23.10
CA LEU A 478 -45.60 -21.42 21.78
C LEU A 478 -46.89 -22.11 21.32
N ASP A 479 -47.09 -22.09 20.01
CA ASP A 479 -48.11 -22.82 19.30
C ASP A 479 -47.46 -24.02 18.63
N VAL A 480 -48.12 -25.17 18.73
CA VAL A 480 -47.66 -26.41 18.11
C VAL A 480 -48.68 -26.82 17.05
N SER A 481 -48.20 -27.10 15.84
CA SER A 481 -48.99 -27.62 14.73
C SER A 481 -48.36 -28.86 14.12
N VAL A 482 -49.16 -29.72 13.46
CA VAL A 482 -48.67 -30.81 12.60
C VAL A 482 -49.34 -30.65 11.24
N ARG A 483 -48.53 -30.60 10.17
CA ARG A 483 -49.02 -30.42 8.79
C ARG A 483 -49.97 -29.21 8.65
N GLY A 484 -49.61 -28.10 9.31
CA GLY A 484 -50.41 -26.86 9.33
C GLY A 484 -51.67 -26.89 10.20
N ALA A 485 -52.03 -28.03 10.81
CA ALA A 485 -53.16 -28.10 11.74
C ALA A 485 -52.68 -27.73 13.16
N HIS A 486 -53.24 -26.69 13.76
CA HIS A 486 -52.94 -26.28 15.13
C HIS A 486 -53.42 -27.34 16.15
N ILE A 487 -52.56 -27.68 17.11
CA ILE A 487 -52.78 -28.79 18.06
C ILE A 487 -52.80 -28.30 19.49
N ALA A 488 -51.84 -27.46 19.88
CA ALA A 488 -51.67 -27.09 21.27
C ALA A 488 -51.14 -25.67 21.42
N ASN A 489 -51.67 -24.98 22.43
CA ASN A 489 -51.07 -23.78 23.00
C ASN A 489 -50.31 -24.18 24.26
N VAL A 490 -49.00 -23.90 24.29
CA VAL A 490 -48.13 -24.15 25.45
C VAL A 490 -47.72 -22.81 26.03
N SER A 491 -47.93 -22.62 27.32
CA SER A 491 -47.50 -21.44 28.07
C SER A 491 -46.91 -21.90 29.37
N HIS A 492 -45.66 -21.54 29.64
CA HIS A 492 -44.98 -21.99 30.84
C HIS A 492 -43.99 -20.94 31.33
N ASP A 493 -43.97 -20.76 32.64
CA ASP A 493 -43.02 -19.92 33.36
C ASP A 493 -42.14 -20.85 34.21
N PHE A 494 -40.87 -20.96 33.83
CA PHE A 494 -39.93 -21.85 34.50
C PHE A 494 -39.58 -21.32 35.90
N ASN A 495 -39.78 -20.03 36.18
CA ASN A 495 -39.40 -19.43 37.45
C ASN A 495 -40.43 -19.63 38.57
N GLU A 496 -41.66 -20.07 38.26
CA GLU A 496 -42.78 -20.16 39.23
C GLU A 496 -42.50 -21.04 40.45
N ASN A 497 -41.57 -22.01 40.36
CA ASN A 497 -41.22 -22.91 41.46
C ASN A 497 -39.78 -22.71 41.99
N GLY A 498 -39.13 -21.59 41.67
CA GLY A 498 -37.74 -21.33 42.05
C GLY A 498 -36.71 -22.20 41.32
N GLN A 499 -37.12 -22.95 40.28
CA GLN A 499 -36.24 -23.78 39.44
C GLN A 499 -35.96 -23.08 38.11
N SER A 500 -34.81 -22.42 37.97
CA SER A 500 -34.43 -21.82 36.69
C SER A 500 -34.03 -22.89 35.67
N PHE A 501 -34.53 -22.77 34.44
CA PHE A 501 -34.11 -23.66 33.35
C PHE A 501 -32.86 -23.08 32.68
N ILE A 502 -31.70 -23.48 33.19
CA ILE A 502 -30.39 -23.00 32.77
C ILE A 502 -29.71 -24.01 31.85
N ILE A 503 -29.16 -23.52 30.74
CA ILE A 503 -28.40 -24.29 29.77
C ILE A 503 -26.99 -23.69 29.69
N LYS A 504 -25.96 -24.51 29.92
CA LYS A 504 -24.56 -24.07 29.85
C LYS A 504 -24.18 -23.69 28.40
N ALA A 505 -23.09 -22.96 28.25
CA ALA A 505 -22.57 -22.57 26.94
C ALA A 505 -22.34 -23.81 26.06
N ARG A 506 -22.84 -23.78 24.81
CA ARG A 506 -22.71 -24.89 23.84
C ARG A 506 -23.21 -26.26 24.31
N ASP A 507 -24.07 -26.29 25.33
CA ASP A 507 -24.57 -27.52 25.93
C ASP A 507 -25.96 -27.90 25.41
N LYS A 508 -26.29 -29.18 25.55
CA LYS A 508 -27.59 -29.75 25.18
C LYS A 508 -28.29 -30.26 26.43
N VAL A 509 -29.43 -29.67 26.74
CA VAL A 509 -30.18 -30.00 27.96
C VAL A 509 -31.63 -30.25 27.61
N ARG A 510 -32.19 -31.29 28.24
CA ARG A 510 -33.62 -31.58 28.18
C ARG A 510 -34.37 -30.71 29.18
N SER A 511 -35.41 -30.03 28.72
CA SER A 511 -36.23 -29.17 29.57
C SER A 511 -36.91 -29.97 30.69
N PRO A 512 -37.22 -29.32 31.83
CA PRO A 512 -38.25 -29.80 32.72
C PRO A 512 -39.54 -30.09 31.95
N MET A 513 -40.35 -31.00 32.50
CA MET A 513 -41.65 -31.30 31.89
C MET A 513 -42.55 -30.07 32.01
N VAL A 514 -43.05 -29.58 30.88
CA VAL A 514 -44.00 -28.48 30.80
C VAL A 514 -45.41 -29.06 30.86
N PRO A 515 -46.11 -28.97 32.01
CA PRO A 515 -47.40 -29.61 32.18
C PRO A 515 -48.54 -28.77 31.61
N HIS A 516 -49.70 -29.41 31.43
CA HIS A 516 -50.99 -28.74 31.20
C HIS A 516 -51.09 -27.88 29.93
N ALA A 517 -50.34 -28.22 28.89
CA ALA A 517 -50.57 -27.62 27.59
C ALA A 517 -51.97 -27.94 27.08
N TRP A 518 -52.67 -26.92 26.58
CA TRP A 518 -54.08 -27.02 26.21
C TRP A 518 -54.21 -27.49 24.77
N LEU A 519 -54.87 -28.64 24.58
CA LEU A 519 -55.17 -29.17 23.26
C LEU A 519 -56.39 -28.46 22.67
N ASP A 520 -56.25 -28.03 21.41
CA ASP A 520 -57.32 -27.38 20.67
C ASP A 520 -58.40 -28.38 20.21
N ALA A 521 -59.58 -27.88 19.81
CA ALA A 521 -60.78 -28.68 19.51
C ALA A 521 -60.59 -29.73 18.39
N GLY A 522 -59.52 -29.63 17.58
CA GLY A 522 -59.14 -30.58 16.54
C GLY A 522 -58.26 -31.76 17.00
N TYR A 523 -58.06 -31.96 18.31
CA TYR A 523 -57.03 -32.88 18.82
C TYR A 523 -57.18 -34.36 18.43
N LEU A 524 -58.39 -34.86 18.15
CA LEU A 524 -58.60 -36.23 17.67
C LEU A 524 -57.98 -36.44 16.27
N LYS A 525 -58.17 -35.46 15.38
CA LYS A 525 -57.56 -35.43 14.05
C LYS A 525 -56.04 -35.24 14.16
N ALA A 526 -55.59 -34.45 15.13
CA ALA A 526 -54.18 -34.26 15.43
C ALA A 526 -53.51 -35.51 16.01
N LEU A 527 -54.16 -36.24 16.91
CA LEU A 527 -53.71 -37.54 17.42
C LEU A 527 -53.57 -38.56 16.30
N GLN A 528 -54.57 -38.63 15.41
CA GLN A 528 -54.51 -39.49 14.22
C GLN A 528 -53.33 -39.13 13.30
N LEU A 529 -53.06 -37.83 13.12
CA LEU A 529 -51.91 -37.34 12.35
C LEU A 529 -50.58 -37.55 13.07
N ALA A 530 -50.56 -37.52 14.41
CA ALA A 530 -49.36 -37.63 15.22
C ALA A 530 -48.90 -39.08 15.43
N VAL A 531 -49.77 -40.07 15.19
CA VAL A 531 -49.42 -41.51 15.15
C VAL A 531 -48.69 -41.89 13.85
N ASP A 532 -48.73 -41.04 12.82
CA ASP A 532 -47.90 -41.21 11.63
C ASP A 532 -46.42 -41.02 12.00
N ARG A 533 -45.61 -42.07 11.83
CA ARG A 533 -44.17 -42.06 12.14
C ARG A 533 -43.36 -41.05 11.32
N ARG A 534 -43.94 -40.49 10.25
CA ARG A 534 -43.35 -39.44 9.42
C ARG A 534 -43.88 -38.05 9.74
N ALA A 535 -44.75 -37.90 10.74
CA ALA A 535 -45.22 -36.58 11.14
C ALA A 535 -44.08 -35.80 11.82
N CYS A 536 -44.04 -34.51 11.55
CA CYS A 536 -43.18 -33.56 12.24
C CYS A 536 -44.03 -32.44 12.86
N LEU A 537 -43.52 -31.82 13.92
CA LEU A 537 -44.12 -30.65 14.54
C LEU A 537 -43.59 -29.37 13.89
N ASP A 538 -44.48 -28.43 13.66
CA ASP A 538 -44.12 -27.04 13.47
C ASP A 538 -44.39 -26.31 14.78
N VAL A 539 -43.35 -25.69 15.35
CA VAL A 539 -43.43 -24.97 16.63
C VAL A 539 -43.22 -23.49 16.37
N LYS A 540 -44.26 -22.69 16.62
CA LYS A 540 -44.21 -21.23 16.56
C LYS A 540 -44.14 -20.65 17.96
N VAL A 541 -42.98 -20.18 18.37
CA VAL A 541 -42.79 -19.42 19.60
C VAL A 541 -43.40 -18.03 19.42
N LYS A 542 -44.55 -17.79 20.06
CA LYS A 542 -45.25 -16.49 20.07
C LYS A 542 -44.57 -15.46 20.95
N SER A 543 -43.89 -15.90 22.01
CA SER A 543 -43.12 -15.04 22.90
C SER A 543 -42.21 -15.90 23.76
N ALA A 544 -40.95 -15.51 23.88
CA ALA A 544 -40.03 -16.05 24.88
C ALA A 544 -39.37 -14.93 25.67
N ILE A 545 -39.14 -15.21 26.96
CA ILE A 545 -38.26 -14.42 27.82
C ILE A 545 -37.05 -15.31 28.09
N LEU A 546 -35.91 -14.89 27.54
CA LEU A 546 -34.62 -15.55 27.70
C LEU A 546 -33.71 -14.65 28.51
N ARG A 547 -32.83 -15.21 29.33
CA ARG A 547 -31.77 -14.47 30.00
C ARG A 547 -30.42 -14.98 29.52
N VAL A 548 -29.67 -14.10 28.86
CA VAL A 548 -28.29 -14.35 28.45
C VAL A 548 -27.42 -13.85 29.59
N ASP A 549 -26.93 -14.78 30.40
CA ASP A 549 -26.22 -14.46 31.65
C ASP A 549 -27.07 -13.58 32.60
N GLN A 550 -26.87 -12.27 32.67
CA GLN A 550 -27.66 -11.34 33.49
C GLN A 550 -28.60 -10.44 32.66
N PHE A 551 -28.55 -10.54 31.33
CA PHE A 551 -29.33 -9.70 30.43
C PHE A 551 -30.63 -10.38 30.01
N GLU A 552 -31.77 -9.74 30.23
CA GLU A 552 -33.08 -10.28 29.86
C GLU A 552 -33.50 -9.83 28.46
N LEU A 553 -33.82 -10.80 27.60
CA LEU A 553 -34.38 -10.63 26.27
C LEU A 553 -35.83 -11.10 26.26
N SER A 554 -36.76 -10.14 26.19
CA SER A 554 -38.20 -10.40 26.17
C SER A 554 -38.79 -10.29 24.77
N GLY A 555 -39.84 -11.07 24.50
CA GLY A 555 -40.67 -10.91 23.30
C GLY A 555 -39.99 -11.40 22.03
N LEU A 556 -39.14 -12.43 22.17
CA LEU A 556 -38.55 -13.13 21.03
C LEU A 556 -39.58 -14.05 20.37
N GLU A 557 -39.55 -14.13 19.04
CA GLU A 557 -40.48 -14.89 18.23
C GLU A 557 -39.69 -15.76 17.25
N PHE A 558 -39.99 -17.06 17.23
CA PHE A 558 -39.28 -18.03 16.41
C PHE A 558 -40.27 -19.00 15.79
N THR A 559 -39.97 -19.48 14.59
CA THR A 559 -40.73 -20.59 14.01
C THR A 559 -39.75 -21.69 13.62
N PHE A 560 -39.98 -22.88 14.17
CA PHE A 560 -39.24 -24.09 13.84
C PHE A 560 -40.17 -25.00 13.04
N TYR A 561 -39.72 -25.43 11.87
CA TYR A 561 -40.48 -26.30 10.98
C TYR A 561 -39.91 -27.71 11.01
N GLU A 562 -40.78 -28.68 10.75
CA GLU A 562 -40.39 -30.08 10.56
C GLU A 562 -39.60 -30.69 11.74
N LEU A 563 -39.94 -30.30 12.98
CA LEU A 563 -39.29 -30.84 14.17
C LEU A 563 -39.67 -32.30 14.40
N PRO A 564 -38.68 -33.21 14.56
CA PRO A 564 -38.97 -34.58 14.96
C PRO A 564 -39.53 -34.59 16.38
N PHE A 565 -40.47 -35.50 16.64
CA PHE A 565 -41.06 -35.66 17.94
C PHE A 565 -41.35 -37.12 18.28
N LYS A 566 -41.47 -37.42 19.58
CA LYS A 566 -41.82 -38.76 20.07
C LYS A 566 -43.00 -38.69 21.04
N ILE A 567 -44.00 -39.54 20.82
CA ILE A 567 -45.15 -39.66 21.71
C ILE A 567 -44.87 -40.73 22.77
N HIS A 568 -45.13 -40.37 24.02
CA HIS A 568 -45.12 -41.26 25.16
C HIS A 568 -46.54 -41.39 25.72
N TRP A 569 -47.02 -42.62 25.80
CA TRP A 569 -48.33 -42.96 26.33
C TRP A 569 -48.20 -43.42 27.78
N PHE A 570 -49.03 -42.85 28.66
CA PHE A 570 -49.07 -43.18 30.08
C PHE A 570 -50.51 -43.39 30.58
#